data_AF-A0A2V8K0T2-F1
#
_entry.id   AF-A0A2V8K0T2-F1
#
_cell.length_a   1.000
_cell.length_b   1.000
_cell.length_c   1.000
_cell.angle_alpha   90.00
_cell.angle_beta   90.00
_cell.angle_gamma   90.00
#
_symmetry.space_group_name_H-M   'P 1'
#
loop_
_entity.id
_entity.type
_entity.pdbx_description
1 polymer ?
#
loop_
_entity_poly.entity_id
_entity_poly.type
_entity_poly.pdbx_seq_one_letter_code
_entity_poly.pdbx_strand_id
1 'polypeptide(L)'
;MLAQASSTVSPSLRRDYYKHLGDLTLFNLGLFPESLTYGHRTVSPEYYAETGRRSYTIVAEMDSSSRGTVLYRKLSQQFKQCVVGLNWVKLYISDPFYQFMFREFEIT
;
A
#
# COMPACT_ATOMS: atom_id res chain seq x y z
N MET A 1 27.21 5.44 12.16
CA MET A 1 26.05 6.11 12.81
C MET A 1 24.70 5.53 12.39
N LEU A 2 24.47 5.14 11.13
CA LEU A 2 23.19 4.53 10.69
C LEU A 2 22.89 3.14 11.31
N ALA A 3 23.92 2.30 11.54
CA ALA A 3 23.75 0.98 12.15
C ALA A 3 23.33 1.00 13.64
N GLN A 4 23.61 2.12 14.34
CA GLN A 4 23.23 2.33 15.74
C GLN A 4 21.76 2.77 15.87
N ALA A 5 21.18 3.37 14.82
CA ALA A 5 19.77 3.78 14.80
C ALA A 5 18.82 2.59 14.52
N SER A 6 19.28 1.58 13.77
CA SER A 6 18.49 0.36 13.55
C SER A 6 18.32 -0.50 14.81
N SER A 7 19.23 -0.37 15.78
CA SER A 7 19.22 -1.10 17.06
C SER A 7 18.32 -0.48 18.15
N THR A 8 17.86 0.76 17.97
CA THR A 8 17.02 1.47 18.96
C THR A 8 15.52 1.25 18.74
N VAL A 9 15.12 0.78 17.56
CA VAL A 9 13.72 0.59 17.19
C VAL A 9 13.27 -0.80 17.60
N SER A 10 12.20 -0.89 18.39
CA SER A 10 11.63 -2.19 18.78
C SER A 10 11.21 -2.99 17.54
N PRO A 11 11.28 -4.33 17.58
CA PRO A 11 10.86 -5.17 16.45
C PRO A 11 9.41 -4.90 16.01
N SER A 12 8.52 -4.58 16.94
CA SER A 12 7.13 -4.19 16.65
C SER A 12 7.05 -2.87 15.89
N LEU A 13 7.75 -1.83 16.36
CA LEU A 13 7.75 -0.52 15.69
C LEU A 13 8.36 -0.62 14.29
N ARG A 14 9.42 -1.41 14.12
CA ARG A 14 10.02 -1.67 12.80
C ARG A 14 9.02 -2.35 11.86
N ARG A 15 8.26 -3.33 12.35
CA ARG A 15 7.20 -4.00 11.57
C ARG A 15 6.14 -3.01 11.12
N ASP A 16 5.70 -2.12 12.01
CA ASP A 16 4.66 -1.14 11.71
C ASP A 16 5.11 -0.13 10.67
N TYR A 17 6.39 0.28 10.68
CA TYR A 17 6.94 1.12 9.60
C TYR A 17 6.92 0.43 8.24
N TYR A 18 7.32 -0.85 8.15
CA TYR A 18 7.25 -1.57 6.88
C TYR A 18 5.81 -1.81 6.44
N LYS A 19 4.89 -2.09 7.37
CA LYS A 19 3.47 -2.20 7.06
C LYS A 19 2.97 -0.88 6.47
N HIS A 20 3.24 0.24 7.13
CA HIS A 20 2.81 1.55 6.68
C HIS A 20 3.43 1.92 5.32
N LEU A 21 4.69 1.57 5.07
CA LEU A 21 5.34 1.78 3.78
C LEU A 21 4.65 0.95 2.67
N GLY A 22 4.32 -0.31 2.96
CA GLY A 22 3.53 -1.17 2.07
C GLY A 22 2.17 -0.54 1.75
N ASP A 23 1.43 -0.14 2.79
CA ASP A 23 0.10 0.46 2.65
C ASP A 23 0.17 1.77 1.85
N LEU A 24 1.09 2.67 2.18
CA LEU A 24 1.27 3.96 1.51
C LEU A 24 1.54 3.79 0.01
N THR A 25 2.46 2.90 -0.34
CA THR A 25 2.80 2.64 -1.75
C THR A 25 1.63 2.01 -2.49
N LEU A 26 0.92 1.05 -1.88
CA LEU A 26 -0.25 0.40 -2.46
C LEU A 26 -1.38 1.40 -2.73
N PHE A 27 -1.70 2.27 -1.75
CA PHE A 27 -2.73 3.29 -1.89
C PHE A 27 -2.35 4.38 -2.91
N ASN A 28 -1.12 4.86 -2.91
CA ASN A 28 -0.69 5.86 -3.89
C ASN A 28 -0.73 5.31 -5.32
N LEU A 29 -0.27 4.07 -5.53
CA LEU A 29 -0.33 3.44 -6.86
C LEU A 29 -1.76 3.12 -7.29
N GLY A 30 -2.64 2.74 -6.35
CA GLY A 30 -4.01 2.33 -6.65
C GLY A 30 -4.99 3.49 -6.79
N LEU A 31 -5.02 4.42 -5.83
CA LEU A 31 -6.01 5.50 -5.76
C LEU A 31 -5.51 6.83 -6.32
N PHE A 32 -4.21 7.09 -6.23
CA PHE A 32 -3.62 8.39 -6.61
C PHE A 32 -2.40 8.25 -7.53
N PRO A 33 -2.41 7.42 -8.59
CA PRO A 33 -1.25 7.20 -9.44
C PRO A 33 -0.70 8.50 -10.04
N GLU A 34 -1.55 9.50 -10.24
CA GLU A 34 -1.18 10.83 -10.76
C GLU A 34 -0.24 11.59 -9.82
N SER A 35 -0.31 11.33 -8.51
CA SER A 35 0.55 11.96 -7.50
C SER A 35 2.03 11.56 -7.66
N LEU A 36 2.30 10.42 -8.29
CA LEU A 36 3.64 9.91 -8.55
C LEU A 36 4.27 10.53 -9.80
N THR A 37 3.44 11.10 -10.67
CA THR A 37 3.88 11.75 -11.92
C THR A 37 4.02 13.27 -11.81
N TYR A 38 3.58 13.87 -10.70
CA TYR A 38 3.61 15.31 -10.51
C TYR A 38 5.00 15.81 -10.07
N GLY A 39 5.68 16.51 -10.99
CA GLY A 39 6.97 17.17 -10.78
C GLY A 39 8.19 16.39 -11.30
N HIS A 40 9.39 16.97 -11.17
CA HIS A 40 10.68 16.35 -11.54
C HIS A 40 11.11 15.17 -10.65
N ARG A 41 10.17 14.52 -9.94
CA ARG A 41 10.48 13.41 -9.04
C ARG A 41 10.71 12.14 -9.86
N THR A 42 11.97 11.73 -9.85
CA THR A 42 12.64 10.75 -10.71
C THR A 42 12.32 9.28 -10.42
N VAL A 43 11.35 8.98 -9.57
CA VAL A 43 11.13 7.63 -9.06
C VAL A 43 9.96 6.98 -9.79
N SER A 44 10.24 5.94 -10.56
CA SER A 44 9.24 5.27 -11.40
C SER A 44 8.14 4.59 -10.56
N PRO A 45 6.90 4.47 -11.08
CA PRO A 45 5.85 3.70 -10.42
C PRO A 45 6.26 2.25 -10.11
N GLU A 46 7.12 1.66 -10.94
CA GLU A 46 7.67 0.32 -10.70
C GLU A 46 8.54 0.24 -9.43
N TYR A 47 9.30 1.30 -9.13
CA TYR A 47 10.06 1.37 -7.87
C TYR A 47 9.14 1.40 -6.65
N TYR A 48 8.04 2.16 -6.71
CA TYR A 48 7.03 2.16 -5.64
C TYR A 48 6.41 0.78 -5.47
N ALA A 49 6.11 0.09 -6.58
CA ALA A 49 5.51 -1.24 -6.55
C ALA A 49 6.45 -2.27 -5.92
N GLU A 50 7.73 -2.27 -6.31
CA GLU A 50 8.73 -3.16 -5.74
C GLU A 50 9.00 -2.84 -4.26
N THR A 51 9.02 -1.55 -3.89
CA THR A 51 9.17 -1.12 -2.49
C THR A 51 8.02 -1.62 -1.62
N GLY A 52 6.77 -1.49 -2.08
CA GLY A 52 5.60 -1.95 -1.35
C GLY A 52 5.57 -3.47 -1.20
N ARG A 53 5.84 -4.19 -2.29
CA ARG A 53 5.96 -5.65 -2.30
C ARG A 53 7.00 -6.15 -1.30
N ARG A 54 8.21 -5.57 -1.35
CA ARG A 54 9.29 -5.93 -0.43
C ARG A 54 8.92 -5.64 1.01
N SER A 55 8.24 -4.52 1.26
CA SER A 55 7.80 -4.12 2.60
C SER A 55 6.83 -5.15 3.20
N TYR A 56 5.83 -5.61 2.46
CA TYR A 56 4.93 -6.67 2.94
C TYR A 56 5.62 -8.03 3.11
N THR A 57 6.65 -8.34 2.30
CA THR A 57 7.46 -9.55 2.49
C THR A 57 8.17 -9.51 3.86
N ILE A 58 8.78 -8.37 4.19
CA ILE A 58 9.44 -8.16 5.49
C ILE A 58 8.44 -8.25 6.63
N VAL A 59 7.24 -7.64 6.49
CA VAL A 59 6.19 -7.73 7.51
C VAL A 59 5.76 -9.19 7.74
N ALA A 60 5.63 -9.97 6.67
CA ALA A 60 5.27 -11.39 6.77
C ALA A 60 6.35 -12.22 7.50
N GLU A 61 7.63 -11.90 7.32
CA GLU A 61 8.74 -12.55 8.03
C GLU A 61 8.83 -12.14 9.50
N MET A 62 8.40 -10.92 9.83
CA MET A 62 8.41 -10.39 11.19
C MET A 62 7.14 -10.70 11.99
N ASP A 63 6.08 -11.20 11.36
CA ASP A 63 4.81 -11.48 12.01
C ASP A 63 4.87 -12.80 12.80
N SER A 64 4.44 -12.76 14.06
CA SER A 64 4.31 -13.97 14.89
C SER A 64 2.99 -14.70 14.66
N SER A 65 2.00 -14.05 14.03
CA SER A 65 0.70 -14.63 13.72
C SER A 65 0.74 -15.39 12.39
N SER A 66 0.28 -16.64 12.39
CA SER A 66 0.13 -17.43 11.16
C SER A 66 -0.82 -16.76 10.17
N ARG A 67 -1.92 -16.17 10.65
CA ARG A 67 -2.89 -15.44 9.83
C ARG A 67 -2.28 -14.19 9.21
N GLY A 68 -1.55 -13.41 10.00
CA GLY A 68 -0.87 -12.20 9.51
C GLY A 68 0.19 -12.54 8.48
N THR A 69 1.02 -13.55 8.74
CA THR A 69 2.02 -14.08 7.80
C THR A 69 1.41 -14.43 6.44
N VAL A 70 0.31 -15.18 6.42
CA VAL A 70 -0.38 -15.56 5.17
C VAL A 70 -0.94 -14.34 4.44
N LEU A 71 -1.55 -13.40 5.17
CA LEU A 71 -2.09 -12.18 4.60
C LEU A 71 -1.01 -11.34 3.90
N TYR A 72 0.06 -10.99 4.63
CA TYR A 72 1.11 -10.12 4.08
C TYR A 72 1.90 -10.80 2.96
N ARG A 73 2.06 -12.13 3.01
CA ARG A 73 2.64 -12.89 1.89
C ARG A 73 1.77 -12.80 0.65
N LYS A 74 0.44 -12.95 0.78
CA LYS A 74 -0.48 -12.77 -0.35
C LYS A 74 -0.48 -11.33 -0.87
N LEU A 75 -0.50 -10.32 0.00
CA LEU A 75 -0.40 -8.91 -0.39
C LEU A 75 0.89 -8.61 -1.15
N SER A 76 2.02 -9.18 -0.74
CA SER A 76 3.27 -9.10 -1.50
C SER A 76 3.13 -9.79 -2.87
N GLN A 77 2.71 -11.05 -2.91
CA GLN A 77 2.61 -11.81 -4.17
C GLN A 77 1.64 -11.21 -5.18
N GLN A 78 0.52 -10.66 -4.71
CA GLN A 78 -0.55 -10.10 -5.53
C GLN A 78 -0.51 -8.57 -5.59
N PHE A 79 0.60 -7.93 -5.19
CA PHE A 79 0.68 -6.48 -5.02
C PHE A 79 0.16 -5.71 -6.24
N LYS A 80 0.61 -6.07 -7.45
CA LYS A 80 0.17 -5.42 -8.70
C LYS A 80 -1.33 -5.62 -8.97
N GLN A 81 -1.89 -6.78 -8.63
CA GLN A 81 -3.33 -7.03 -8.76
C GLN A 81 -4.14 -6.19 -7.76
N CYS A 82 -3.64 -6.04 -6.52
CA CYS A 82 -4.25 -5.16 -5.53
C CYS A 82 -4.23 -3.69 -5.99
N VAL A 83 -3.13 -3.22 -6.59
CA VAL A 83 -3.05 -1.88 -7.21
C VAL A 83 -4.14 -1.71 -8.26
N VAL A 84 -4.28 -2.67 -9.19
CA VAL A 84 -5.32 -2.61 -10.23
C VAL A 84 -6.72 -2.61 -9.60
N GLY A 85 -6.98 -3.47 -8.62
CA GLY A 85 -8.26 -3.52 -7.91
C GLY A 85 -8.61 -2.21 -7.21
N LEU A 86 -7.65 -1.57 -6.56
CA LEU A 86 -7.84 -0.24 -5.96
C LEU A 86 -8.13 0.83 -7.02
N ASN A 87 -7.46 0.77 -8.17
CA ASN A 87 -7.76 1.69 -9.27
C ASN A 87 -9.17 1.48 -9.83
N TRP A 88 -9.67 0.25 -9.86
CA TRP A 88 -11.07 -0.02 -10.24
C TRP A 88 -12.04 0.55 -9.22
N VAL A 89 -11.75 0.41 -7.93
CA VAL A 89 -12.55 1.04 -6.87
C VAL A 89 -12.55 2.56 -7.04
N LYS A 90 -11.40 3.18 -7.29
CA LYS A 90 -11.28 4.62 -7.58
C LYS A 90 -12.19 5.03 -8.74
N LEU A 91 -12.14 4.31 -9.86
CA LEU A 91 -12.99 4.60 -11.02
C LEU A 91 -14.48 4.45 -10.69
N TYR A 92 -14.84 3.37 -10.00
CA TYR A 92 -16.21 3.10 -9.57
C TYR A 92 -16.77 4.22 -8.69
N ILE A 93 -16.03 4.66 -7.67
CA ILE A 93 -16.49 5.72 -6.75
C ILE A 93 -16.43 7.12 -7.37
N SER A 94 -15.69 7.29 -8.47
CA SER A 94 -15.58 8.57 -9.18
C SER A 94 -16.62 8.70 -10.30
N ASP A 95 -17.32 7.62 -10.64
CA ASP A 95 -18.34 7.63 -11.68
C ASP A 95 -19.54 8.50 -11.25
N PRO A 96 -20.00 9.46 -12.08
CA PRO A 96 -21.13 10.32 -11.74
C PRO A 96 -22.42 9.56 -11.37
N PHE A 97 -22.68 8.42 -12.00
CA PHE A 97 -23.86 7.60 -11.67
C PHE A 97 -23.75 7.04 -10.26
N TYR A 98 -22.60 6.47 -9.88
CA TYR A 98 -22.40 5.93 -8.54
C TYR A 98 -22.35 7.04 -7.49
N GLN A 99 -21.78 8.21 -7.79
CA GLN A 99 -21.84 9.35 -6.87
C GLN A 99 -23.27 9.85 -6.64
N PHE A 100 -24.11 9.87 -7.68
CA PHE A 100 -25.52 10.18 -7.53
C PHE A 100 -26.21 9.14 -6.63
N MET A 101 -26.02 7.85 -6.91
CA MET A 101 -26.57 6.76 -6.10
C MET A 101 -26.13 6.85 -4.64
N PHE A 102 -24.85 7.09 -4.36
CA PHE A 102 -24.39 7.21 -2.97
C PHE A 102 -25.05 8.36 -2.22
N ARG A 103 -25.33 9.49 -2.89
CA ARG A 103 -26.04 10.62 -2.30
C ARG A 103 -27.52 10.32 -2.07
N GLU A 104 -28.18 9.69 -3.04
CA GLU A 104 -29.61 9.36 -2.96
C GLU A 104 -29.92 8.37 -1.84
N PHE A 105 -29.00 7.43 -1.58
CA PHE A 105 -29.16 6.38 -0.57
C PHE A 105 -28.41 6.67 0.74
N GLU A 106 -27.91 7.89 0.96
CA GLU A 106 -27.19 8.31 2.17
C GLU A 106 -25.99 7.38 2.54
N ILE A 107 -25.24 6.89 1.54
CA ILE A 107 -24.12 5.93 1.72
C ILE A 107 -22.79 6.68 2.05
N THR A 108 -22.85 7.91 2.59
CA THR A 108 -21.68 8.75 2.88
C THR A 108 -21.60 9.20 4.32
#